data_AF-A0A8J5N2N2-F1
#
_entry.id   AF-A0A8J5N2N2-F1
#
_cell.length_a   1.000
_cell.length_b   1.000
_cell.length_c   1.000
_cell.angle_alpha   90.00
_cell.angle_beta   90.00
_cell.angle_gamma   90.00
#
_symmetry.space_group_name_H-M   'P 1'
#
loop_
_entity.id
_entity.type
_entity.pdbx_description
1 polymer ?
#
loop_
_entity_poly.entity_id
_entity_poly.type
_entity_poly.pdbx_seq_one_letter_code
_entity_poly.pdbx_strand_id
1 'polypeptide(L)'
;MSRRVTTREDIAAVIALYKANHVPRQISARTGVGLRVVQNLVKRFRELGEDVLPSPLPKSGRPKLLSPRTLKVISRQVRSNPSLTARDVKERNPCLLSHISLRCVQQALHDDLEFKSFRACRKPLLTRRQKENRVKF
;
A
#
# COMPACT_ATOMS: atom_id res chain seq x y z
N MET A 1 9.97 -8.55 -26.24
CA MET A 1 11.17 -8.64 -25.39
C MET A 1 10.83 -8.18 -23.98
N SER A 2 11.01 -9.05 -22.98
CA SER A 2 10.72 -8.74 -21.57
C SER A 2 11.77 -7.77 -21.01
N ARG A 3 11.33 -6.72 -20.30
CA ARG A 3 12.25 -5.77 -19.63
C ARG A 3 12.85 -6.46 -18.39
N ARG A 4 14.18 -6.60 -18.33
CA ARG A 4 14.90 -7.06 -17.14
C ARG A 4 14.61 -6.09 -15.99
N VAL A 5 14.10 -6.61 -14.87
CA VAL A 5 13.90 -5.84 -13.64
C VAL A 5 15.25 -5.74 -12.94
N THR A 6 15.68 -4.51 -12.62
CA THR A 6 16.92 -4.29 -11.87
C THR A 6 16.71 -4.70 -10.42
N THR A 7 17.44 -5.72 -9.96
CA THR A 7 17.37 -6.21 -8.59
C THR A 7 18.21 -5.33 -7.66
N ARG A 8 18.04 -5.50 -6.34
CA ARG A 8 18.86 -4.80 -5.35
C ARG A 8 20.35 -5.18 -5.46
N GLU A 9 20.63 -6.43 -5.82
CA GLU A 9 21.97 -6.95 -6.06
C GLU A 9 22.63 -6.28 -7.27
N ASP A 10 21.90 -6.14 -8.38
CA ASP A 10 22.36 -5.43 -9.57
C ASP A 10 22.75 -3.97 -9.23
N ILE A 11 21.95 -3.30 -8.40
CA ILE A 11 22.20 -1.92 -7.95
C ILE A 11 23.48 -1.85 -7.10
N ALA A 12 23.64 -2.77 -6.14
CA ALA A 12 24.83 -2.84 -5.30
C ALA A 12 26.10 -3.10 -6.13
N ALA A 13 26.05 -4.02 -7.09
CA ALA A 13 27.17 -4.32 -7.98
C ALA A 13 27.58 -3.11 -8.85
N VAL A 14 26.60 -2.39 -9.40
CA VAL A 14 26.84 -1.16 -10.17
C VAL A 14 27.53 -0.09 -9.32
N ILE A 15 27.11 0.09 -8.06
CA ILE A 15 27.68 1.11 -7.17
C ILE A 15 29.05 0.72 -6.67
N ALA A 16 29.29 -0.56 -6.35
CA ALA A 16 30.62 -1.05 -5.99
C ALA A 16 31.63 -0.81 -7.13
N LEU A 17 31.25 -1.10 -8.38
CA LEU A 17 32.10 -0.84 -9.54
C LEU A 17 32.27 0.66 -9.83
N TYR A 18 31.26 1.48 -9.53
CA TYR A 18 31.37 2.93 -9.63
C TYR A 18 32.33 3.50 -8.57
N LYS A 19 32.26 3.03 -7.31
CA LYS A 19 33.22 3.38 -6.24
C LYS A 19 34.65 2.93 -6.60
N ALA A 20 34.81 1.84 -7.34
CA ALA A 20 36.07 1.40 -7.91
C ALA A 20 36.54 2.19 -9.16
N ASN A 21 35.90 3.33 -9.48
CA ASN A 21 36.24 4.22 -10.60
C ASN A 21 36.14 3.59 -12.00
N HIS A 22 35.31 2.56 -12.19
CA HIS A 22 35.06 2.01 -13.53
C HIS A 22 34.18 2.91 -14.40
N VAL A 23 34.47 2.94 -15.70
CA VAL A 23 33.68 3.70 -16.68
C VAL A 23 32.30 3.05 -16.86
N PRO A 24 31.19 3.80 -16.95
CA PRO A 24 29.82 3.24 -17.07
C PRO A 24 29.62 2.20 -18.18
N ARG A 25 30.36 2.30 -19.29
CA ARG A 25 30.36 1.29 -20.37
C ARG A 25 30.91 -0.06 -19.90
N GLN A 26 32.00 -0.04 -19.13
CA GLN A 26 32.59 -1.25 -18.55
C GLN A 26 31.69 -1.86 -17.49
N ILE A 27 31.05 -1.01 -16.66
CA ILE A 27 30.07 -1.45 -15.66
C ILE A 27 28.89 -2.16 -16.35
N SER A 28 28.36 -1.59 -17.44
CA SER A 28 27.27 -2.19 -18.21
C SER A 28 27.65 -3.56 -18.78
N ALA A 29 28.86 -3.70 -19.35
CA ALA A 29 29.34 -4.97 -19.89
C ALA A 29 29.52 -6.05 -18.79
N ARG A 30 30.04 -5.67 -17.61
CA ARG A 30 30.28 -6.59 -16.49
C ARG A 30 29.01 -7.03 -15.76
N THR A 31 28.04 -6.12 -15.60
CA THR A 31 26.80 -6.39 -14.86
C THR A 31 25.65 -6.88 -15.74
N GLY A 32 25.77 -6.71 -17.07
CA GLY A 32 24.69 -6.97 -18.02
C GLY A 32 23.49 -6.03 -17.86
N VAL A 33 23.64 -4.95 -17.07
CA VAL A 33 22.63 -3.90 -16.91
C VAL A 33 22.80 -2.89 -18.03
N GLY A 34 21.70 -2.48 -18.67
CA GLY A 34 21.75 -1.55 -19.79
C GLY A 34 22.40 -0.20 -19.42
N LEU A 35 23.22 0.35 -20.34
CA LEU A 35 24.01 1.58 -20.10
C LEU A 35 23.18 2.74 -19.53
N ARG A 36 21.97 2.95 -20.05
CA ARG A 36 21.07 4.04 -19.61
C ARG A 36 20.60 3.85 -18.16
N VAL A 37 20.43 2.60 -17.71
CA VAL A 37 20.08 2.28 -16.32
C VAL A 37 21.28 2.55 -15.41
N VAL A 38 22.49 2.12 -15.80
CA VAL A 38 23.72 2.40 -15.06
C VAL A 38 23.91 3.91 -14.86
N GLN A 39 23.79 4.71 -15.92
CA GLN A 39 23.91 6.16 -15.85
C GLN A 39 22.87 6.80 -14.91
N ASN A 40 21.60 6.35 -14.98
CA ASN A 40 20.55 6.84 -14.09
C ASN A 40 20.79 6.46 -12.62
N LEU A 41 21.31 5.25 -12.36
CA LEU A 41 21.67 4.81 -11.00
C LEU A 41 22.82 5.63 -10.43
N VAL A 42 23.88 5.86 -11.21
CA VAL A 42 25.01 6.70 -10.80
C VAL A 42 24.55 8.13 -10.52
N LYS A 43 23.69 8.69 -11.39
CA LYS A 43 23.12 10.02 -11.18
C LYS A 43 22.35 10.09 -9.85
N ARG A 44 21.46 9.13 -9.60
CA ARG A 44 20.69 9.06 -8.34
C ARG A 44 21.57 8.88 -7.11
N PHE A 45 22.62 8.08 -7.21
CA PHE A 45 23.57 7.87 -6.13
C PHE A 45 24.31 9.17 -5.77
N ARG A 46 24.69 9.98 -6.76
CA ARG A 46 25.26 11.33 -6.53
C ARG A 46 24.25 12.28 -5.87
N GLU A 47 22.98 12.21 -6.25
CA GLU A 47 21.90 13.07 -5.70
C GLU A 47 21.52 12.69 -4.26
N LEU A 48 21.56 11.41 -3.89
CA LEU A 48 21.19 10.90 -2.55
C LEU A 48 22.32 11.01 -1.51
N GLY A 49 23.56 11.21 -1.95
CA GLY A 49 24.76 11.15 -1.10
C GLY A 49 25.43 9.77 -1.14
N GLU A 50 26.77 9.73 -1.01
CA GLU A 50 27.62 8.56 -1.30
C GLU A 50 27.44 7.35 -0.35
N ASP A 51 26.64 7.50 0.70
CA ASP A 51 26.40 6.48 1.71
C ASP A 51 25.07 5.73 1.50
N VAL A 52 24.16 6.25 0.66
CA VAL A 52 22.82 5.68 0.50
C VAL A 52 22.68 4.98 -0.84
N LEU A 53 22.44 3.66 -0.80
CA LEU A 53 22.09 2.90 -2.00
C LEU A 53 20.72 3.35 -2.53
N PRO A 54 20.59 3.69 -3.82
CA PRO A 54 19.32 4.06 -4.42
C PRO A 54 18.40 2.83 -4.43
N SER A 55 17.32 2.90 -3.65
CA SER A 55 16.28 1.88 -3.67
C SER A 55 15.42 2.02 -4.94
N PRO A 56 14.92 0.90 -5.51
CA PRO A 56 13.80 0.96 -6.44
C PRO A 56 12.65 1.74 -5.79
N LEU A 57 12.09 2.71 -6.51
CA LEU A 57 10.89 3.38 -6.02
C LEU A 57 9.70 2.43 -6.13
N PRO A 58 8.76 2.46 -5.17
CA PRO A 58 7.51 1.75 -5.32
C PRO A 58 6.81 2.26 -6.58
N LYS A 59 6.24 1.33 -7.34
CA LYS A 59 5.43 1.70 -8.52
C LYS A 59 4.17 2.39 -8.03
N SER A 60 3.90 3.59 -8.54
CA SER A 60 2.62 4.24 -8.32
C SER A 60 1.51 3.40 -8.97
N GLY A 61 0.56 2.93 -8.17
CA GLY A 61 -0.63 2.25 -8.65
C GLY A 61 -1.63 3.21 -9.32
N ARG A 62 -2.73 2.66 -9.84
CA ARG A 62 -3.86 3.47 -10.32
C ARG A 62 -4.39 4.33 -9.16
N PRO A 63 -4.70 5.62 -9.38
CA PRO A 63 -5.32 6.44 -8.35
C PRO A 63 -6.66 5.85 -7.90
N LYS A 64 -6.99 6.06 -6.62
CA LYS A 64 -8.28 5.64 -6.07
C LYS A 64 -9.43 6.42 -6.73
N LEU A 65 -10.59 5.78 -6.81
CA LEU A 65 -11.78 6.38 -7.44
C LEU A 65 -12.35 7.53 -6.61
N LEU A 66 -12.24 7.43 -5.28
CA LEU A 66 -12.73 8.43 -4.35
C LEU A 66 -11.64 9.43 -3.99
N SER A 67 -12.00 10.71 -4.03
CA SER A 67 -11.11 11.78 -3.60
C SER A 67 -11.00 11.83 -2.07
N PRO A 68 -9.88 12.33 -1.51
CA PRO A 68 -9.74 12.55 -0.06
C PRO A 68 -10.83 13.48 0.51
N ARG A 69 -11.30 14.44 -0.29
CA ARG A 69 -12.39 15.35 0.10
C ARG A 69 -13.70 14.59 0.28
N THR A 70 -14.04 13.71 -0.67
CA THR A 70 -15.24 12.87 -0.61
C THR A 70 -15.19 11.96 0.62
N LEU A 71 -14.05 11.31 0.87
CA LEU A 71 -13.83 10.48 2.06
C LEU A 71 -14.05 11.26 3.36
N LYS A 72 -13.59 12.52 3.43
CA LYS A 72 -13.78 13.37 4.62
C LYS A 72 -15.25 13.70 4.87
N VAL A 73 -16.04 13.93 3.83
CA VAL A 73 -17.50 14.17 3.96
C VAL A 73 -18.19 12.91 4.48
N ILE A 74 -17.91 11.76 3.88
CA ILE A 74 -18.46 10.46 4.32
C ILE A 74 -18.08 10.19 5.77
N SER A 75 -16.80 10.40 6.12
CA SER A 75 -16.29 10.18 7.48
C SER A 75 -17.04 11.01 8.52
N ARG A 76 -17.32 12.28 8.22
CA ARG A 76 -18.12 13.15 9.11
C ARG A 76 -19.54 12.63 9.28
N GLN A 77 -20.19 12.20 8.20
CA GLN A 77 -21.56 11.68 8.25
C GLN A 77 -21.65 10.39 9.08
N VAL A 78 -20.73 9.45 8.86
CA VAL A 78 -20.70 8.17 9.61
C VAL A 78 -20.33 8.39 11.08
N ARG A 79 -19.41 9.32 11.38
CA ARG A 79 -19.12 9.68 12.78
C ARG A 79 -20.30 10.33 13.49
N SER A 80 -21.07 11.16 12.77
CA SER A 80 -22.28 11.78 13.32
C SER A 80 -23.41 10.77 13.53
N ASN A 81 -23.51 9.76 12.67
CA ASN A 81 -24.49 8.69 12.81
C ASN A 81 -23.88 7.33 12.39
N PRO A 82 -23.37 6.54 13.36
CA PRO A 82 -22.69 5.28 13.07
C PRO A 82 -23.59 4.16 12.54
N SER A 83 -24.92 4.28 12.63
CA SER A 83 -25.86 3.27 12.13
C SER A 83 -26.14 3.38 10.63
N LEU A 84 -25.55 4.39 9.96
CA LEU A 84 -25.71 4.57 8.51
C LEU A 84 -25.11 3.40 7.73
N THR A 85 -25.92 2.82 6.86
CA THR A 85 -25.45 1.81 5.93
C THR A 85 -24.72 2.47 4.76
N ALA A 86 -23.88 1.70 4.06
CA ALA A 86 -23.22 2.19 2.84
C ALA A 86 -24.23 2.62 1.75
N ARG A 87 -25.43 2.03 1.74
CA ARG A 87 -26.52 2.42 0.86
C ARG A 87 -27.04 3.81 1.23
N ASP A 88 -27.31 4.05 2.51
CA ASP A 88 -27.76 5.35 3.00
C ASP A 88 -26.73 6.45 2.72
N VAL A 89 -25.44 6.13 2.91
CA VAL A 89 -24.34 7.06 2.58
C VAL A 89 -24.36 7.42 1.09
N LYS A 90 -24.57 6.43 0.21
CA LYS A 90 -24.65 6.69 -1.23
C LYS A 90 -25.86 7.57 -1.58
N GLU A 91 -27.03 7.23 -1.05
CA GLU A 91 -28.29 7.91 -1.34
C GLU A 91 -28.31 9.36 -0.79
N ARG A 92 -27.66 9.62 0.34
CA ARG A 92 -27.52 10.98 0.91
C ARG A 92 -26.56 11.89 0.14
N ASN A 93 -25.70 11.34 -0.71
CA ASN A 93 -24.69 12.10 -1.44
C ASN A 93 -24.76 11.84 -2.95
N PRO A 94 -25.88 12.12 -3.62
CA PRO A 94 -26.06 11.80 -5.03
C PRO A 94 -25.04 12.51 -5.92
N CYS A 95 -24.70 13.77 -5.62
CA CYS A 95 -23.72 14.55 -6.38
C CYS A 95 -22.29 13.98 -6.30
N LEU A 96 -21.95 13.29 -5.21
CA LEU A 96 -20.59 12.77 -4.97
C LEU A 96 -20.45 11.30 -5.34
N LEU A 97 -21.51 10.51 -5.16
CA LEU A 97 -21.45 9.05 -5.18
C LEU A 97 -22.34 8.38 -6.23
N SER A 98 -23.10 9.14 -7.05
CA SER A 98 -24.01 8.57 -8.07
C SER A 98 -23.32 7.56 -9.00
N HIS A 99 -22.17 7.95 -9.54
CA HIS A 99 -21.36 7.16 -10.48
C HIS A 99 -20.55 6.02 -9.82
N ILE A 100 -20.52 5.95 -8.49
CA ILE A 100 -19.70 4.99 -7.75
C ILE A 100 -20.55 3.79 -7.35
N SER A 101 -20.03 2.58 -7.54
CA SER A 101 -20.76 1.37 -7.14
C SER A 101 -20.92 1.30 -5.62
N LEU A 102 -21.99 0.66 -5.14
CA LEU A 102 -22.20 0.45 -3.70
C LEU A 102 -21.01 -0.28 -3.06
N ARG A 103 -20.43 -1.25 -3.77
CA ARG A 103 -19.23 -1.99 -3.32
C ARG A 103 -18.02 -1.09 -3.11
N CYS A 104 -17.81 -0.09 -3.96
CA CYS A 104 -16.71 0.85 -3.80
C CYS A 104 -16.92 1.76 -2.57
N VAL A 105 -18.17 2.16 -2.29
CA VAL A 105 -18.51 2.88 -1.05
C VAL A 105 -18.26 2.00 0.19
N GLN A 106 -18.64 0.72 0.14
CA GLN A 106 -18.37 -0.24 1.23
C GLN A 106 -16.87 -0.43 1.47
N GLN A 107 -16.08 -0.62 0.41
CA GLN A 107 -14.62 -0.73 0.51
C GLN A 107 -14.00 0.54 1.08
N ALA A 108 -14.47 1.72 0.66
CA ALA A 108 -13.97 2.99 1.20
C ALA A 108 -14.27 3.13 2.70
N LEU A 109 -15.46 2.73 3.14
CA LEU A 109 -15.80 2.72 4.57
C LEU A 109 -14.89 1.77 5.35
N HIS A 110 -14.64 0.56 4.82
CA HIS A 110 -13.88 -0.48 5.52
C HIS A 110 -12.36 -0.26 5.49
N ASP A 111 -11.79 0.00 4.31
CA ASP A 111 -10.35 0.01 4.05
C ASP A 111 -9.74 1.42 4.13
N ASP A 112 -10.45 2.45 3.64
CA ASP A 112 -9.91 3.82 3.61
C ASP A 112 -10.22 4.62 4.89
N LEU A 113 -11.39 4.37 5.49
CA LEU A 113 -11.88 5.09 6.68
C LEU A 113 -11.88 4.23 7.95
N GLU A 114 -11.53 2.95 7.85
CA GLU A 114 -11.44 1.99 8.95
C GLU A 114 -12.74 1.78 9.75
N PHE A 115 -13.89 2.11 9.17
CA PHE A 115 -15.22 1.81 9.73
C PHE A 115 -15.62 0.38 9.42
N LYS A 116 -14.99 -0.56 10.13
CA LYS A 116 -15.23 -1.99 9.94
C LYS A 116 -16.51 -2.42 10.65
N SER A 117 -17.44 -2.98 9.91
CA SER A 117 -18.61 -3.66 10.47
C SER A 117 -18.26 -5.10 10.84
N PHE A 118 -18.21 -5.41 12.13
CA PHE A 118 -18.04 -6.78 12.61
C PHE A 118 -19.34 -7.29 13.22
N ARG A 119 -19.67 -8.55 12.95
CA ARG A 119 -20.75 -9.24 13.66
C ARG A 119 -20.19 -9.84 14.93
N ALA A 120 -20.82 -9.54 16.08
CA ALA A 120 -20.47 -10.20 17.32
C ALA A 120 -20.72 -11.72 17.21
N CYS A 121 -19.65 -12.51 17.36
CA CYS A 121 -19.77 -13.96 17.43
C CYS A 121 -20.34 -14.37 18.79
N ARG A 122 -21.35 -15.25 18.80
CA ARG A 122 -21.83 -15.85 20.04
C ARG A 122 -20.70 -16.70 20.62
N LYS A 123 -20.31 -16.41 21.86
CA LYS A 123 -19.41 -17.31 22.60
C LYS A 123 -20.15 -18.62 22.87
N PRO A 124 -19.49 -19.78 22.72
CA PRO A 124 -20.10 -21.05 23.07
C PRO A 124 -20.48 -21.04 24.57
N LEU A 125 -21.65 -21.59 24.88
CA LEU A 125 -22.06 -21.75 26.27
C LEU A 125 -21.13 -22.75 26.96
N LEU A 126 -20.65 -22.39 28.15
CA LEU A 126 -19.80 -23.29 28.93
C LEU A 126 -20.61 -24.51 29.38
N THR A 127 -20.06 -25.70 29.15
CA THR A 127 -20.61 -26.92 29.72
C THR A 127 -20.43 -26.92 31.23
N ARG A 128 -21.26 -27.69 31.95
CA ARG A 128 -21.17 -27.81 33.41
C ARG A 128 -19.76 -28.18 33.88
N ARG A 129 -19.12 -29.16 33.22
CA ARG A 129 -17.73 -29.58 33.46
C ARG A 129 -16.73 -28.43 33.30
N GLN A 130 -16.88 -27.60 32.26
CA GLN A 130 -16.01 -26.44 32.04
C GLN A 130 -16.18 -25.37 33.12
N LYS A 131 -17.39 -25.20 33.65
CA LYS A 131 -17.64 -24.28 34.79
C LYS A 131 -16.96 -24.80 36.05
N GLU A 132 -17.12 -26.09 36.37
CA GLU A 132 -16.51 -26.72 37.54
C GLU A 132 -14.98 -26.66 37.51
N ASN A 133 -14.36 -26.95 36.35
CA ASN A 133 -12.91 -26.86 36.18
C ASN A 133 -12.35 -25.43 36.33
N ARG A 134 -13.16 -24.39 36.04
CA ARG A 134 -12.76 -22.99 36.22
C ARG A 134 -12.87 -22.50 37.66
N VAL A 135 -13.68 -23.15 38.48
CA VAL A 135 -13.85 -22.78 39.89
C VAL A 135 -12.80 -23.47 40.78
N LYS A 136 -12.33 -24.66 40.39
CA LYS A 136 -11.31 -25.45 41.10
C LYS A 136 -9.86 -24.96 40.89
N PHE A 137 -9.62 -23.64 40.83
CA PHE A 137 -8.24 -23.12 40.82
C PHE A 137 -7.42 -23.64 42.01
#